data_AF-A0AAD6G4P3-F1
#
_entry.id   AF-A0AAD6G4P3-F1
#
_cell.length_a   1.000
_cell.length_b   1.000
_cell.length_c   1.000
_cell.angle_alpha   90.00
_cell.angle_beta   90.00
_cell.angle_gamma   90.00
#
_symmetry.space_group_name_H-M   'P 1'
#
loop_
_entity.id
_entity.type
_entity.pdbx_description
1 polymer ?
#
loop_
_entity_poly.entity_id
_entity_poly.type
_entity_poly.pdbx_seq_one_letter_code
_entity_poly.pdbx_strand_id
1 'polypeptide(L)'
;MERKRVNSAALPRTGTPRKLTKEDRDRIYDAIQSNPSITREDLLKEVDYKVKPSSIWRLTHEMGLRKWRKMDRLYLTPEYTVKRLSWALTYRHYTLEDWKRVFWSDETIIERGQGARKE
;
A
#
# COMPACT_ATOMS: atom_id res chain seq x y z
N MET A 1 -3.40 59.51 -9.54
CA MET A 1 -2.32 58.69 -8.94
C MET A 1 -2.33 57.31 -9.59
N GLU A 2 -1.50 57.11 -10.61
CA GLU A 2 -1.31 55.80 -11.24
C GLU A 2 -0.62 54.84 -10.27
N ARG A 3 -1.29 53.72 -9.97
CA ARG A 3 -0.68 52.60 -9.27
C ARG A 3 0.25 51.89 -10.24
N LYS A 4 1.54 52.24 -10.19
CA LYS A 4 2.61 51.53 -10.91
C LYS A 4 2.53 50.04 -10.54
N ARG A 5 2.35 49.18 -11.54
CA ARG A 5 2.44 47.72 -11.38
C ARG A 5 3.88 47.37 -11.04
N VAL A 6 4.17 47.17 -9.76
CA VAL A 6 5.45 46.62 -9.30
C VAL A 6 5.37 45.11 -9.46
N ASN A 7 6.30 44.54 -10.25
CA ASN A 7 6.47 43.12 -10.62
C ASN A 7 5.80 42.67 -11.93
N SER A 8 6.53 42.83 -13.03
CA SER A 8 6.24 42.32 -14.38
C SER A 8 6.79 40.91 -14.61
N ALA A 9 6.53 39.97 -13.71
CA ALA A 9 6.73 38.55 -13.98
C ALA A 9 5.37 37.95 -14.39
N ALA A 10 5.31 37.34 -15.58
CA ALA A 10 4.09 36.68 -16.03
C ALA A 10 3.73 35.53 -15.08
N LEU A 11 2.54 35.60 -14.48
CA LEU A 11 2.01 34.48 -13.70
C LEU A 11 1.83 33.26 -14.61
N PRO A 12 2.09 32.03 -14.10
CA PRO A 12 1.83 30.83 -14.86
C PRO A 12 0.33 30.77 -15.22
N ARG A 13 0.03 30.25 -16.42
CA ARG A 13 -1.36 30.10 -16.87
C ARG A 13 -2.12 29.21 -15.89
N THR A 14 -3.24 29.70 -15.37
CA THR A 14 -4.19 28.88 -14.63
C THR A 14 -4.79 27.85 -15.60
N GLY A 15 -4.45 26.59 -15.37
CA GLY A 15 -5.03 25.48 -16.14
C GLY A 15 -6.52 25.28 -15.85
N THR A 16 -7.15 24.38 -16.59
CA THR A 16 -8.55 23.99 -16.37
C THR A 16 -8.75 23.48 -14.93
N PRO A 17 -9.85 23.86 -14.27
CA PRO A 17 -10.18 23.32 -12.95
C PRO A 17 -10.32 21.79 -12.99
N ARG A 18 -9.97 21.14 -11.87
CA ARG A 18 -10.10 19.68 -11.74
C ARG A 18 -11.57 19.29 -11.71
N LYS A 19 -11.90 18.15 -12.34
CA LYS A 19 -13.26 17.58 -12.32
C LYS A 19 -13.62 16.95 -10.98
N LEU A 20 -12.62 16.48 -10.23
CA LEU A 20 -12.80 15.92 -8.89
C LEU A 20 -12.67 17.06 -7.88
N THR A 21 -13.64 17.14 -6.98
CA THR A 21 -13.59 18.10 -5.87
C THR A 21 -12.67 17.60 -4.75
N LYS A 22 -12.46 18.41 -3.72
CA LYS A 22 -11.69 17.99 -2.55
C LYS A 22 -12.41 16.85 -1.81
N GLU A 23 -13.74 16.91 -1.73
CA GLU A 23 -14.57 15.89 -1.10
C GLU A 23 -14.52 14.56 -1.85
N ASP A 24 -14.46 14.60 -3.19
CA ASP A 24 -14.26 13.38 -3.99
C ASP A 24 -12.88 12.75 -3.73
N ARG A 25 -11.85 13.59 -3.56
CA ARG A 25 -10.49 13.13 -3.21
C ARG A 25 -10.46 12.48 -1.83
N ASP A 26 -11.11 13.10 -0.85
CA ASP A 26 -11.13 12.59 0.53
C ASP A 26 -11.91 11.27 0.58
N ARG A 27 -13.04 11.15 -0.14
CA ARG A 27 -13.75 9.87 -0.31
C ARG A 27 -12.88 8.75 -0.89
N ILE A 28 -12.09 9.05 -1.93
CA ILE A 28 -11.14 8.09 -2.51
C ILE A 28 -10.07 7.69 -1.48
N TYR A 29 -9.58 8.64 -0.69
CA TYR A 29 -8.58 8.37 0.35
C TYR A 29 -9.14 7.41 1.40
N ASP A 30 -10.32 7.73 1.94
CA ASP A 30 -10.96 6.96 3.00
C ASP A 30 -11.34 5.55 2.53
N ALA A 31 -11.82 5.41 1.29
CA ALA A 31 -12.10 4.12 0.68
C ALA A 31 -10.84 3.23 0.60
N ILE A 32 -9.69 3.82 0.25
CA ILE A 32 -8.40 3.09 0.21
C ILE A 32 -7.93 2.71 1.62
N GLN A 33 -8.10 3.59 2.62
CA GLN A 33 -7.72 3.29 4.00
C GLN A 33 -8.60 2.20 4.61
N SER A 34 -9.91 2.24 4.36
CA SER A 34 -10.85 1.23 4.86
C SER A 34 -10.64 -0.12 4.18
N ASN A 35 -10.34 -0.14 2.88
CA ASN A 35 -10.08 -1.36 2.13
C ASN A 35 -8.87 -1.20 1.20
N PRO A 36 -7.65 -1.56 1.67
CA PRO A 36 -6.43 -1.46 0.85
C PRO A 36 -6.43 -2.34 -0.41
N SER A 37 -7.36 -3.30 -0.51
CA SER A 37 -7.49 -4.20 -1.65
C SER A 37 -8.50 -3.71 -2.70
N ILE A 38 -9.07 -2.52 -2.51
CA ILE A 38 -10.08 -1.93 -3.40
C ILE A 38 -9.61 -1.89 -4.86
N THR A 39 -10.55 -2.14 -5.77
CA THR A 39 -10.26 -2.10 -7.21
C THR A 39 -10.40 -0.69 -7.75
N ARG A 40 -9.76 -0.43 -8.90
CA ARG A 40 -9.89 0.88 -9.55
C ARG A 40 -11.33 1.15 -10.03
N GLU A 41 -12.09 0.10 -10.31
CA GLU A 41 -13.50 0.20 -10.70
C GLU A 41 -14.37 0.62 -9.52
N ASP A 42 -14.12 0.06 -8.34
CA ASP A 42 -14.84 0.45 -7.13
C ASP A 42 -14.54 1.91 -6.76
N LEU A 43 -13.29 2.36 -6.91
CA LEU A 43 -12.93 3.77 -6.73
C LEU A 43 -13.63 4.71 -7.73
N LEU A 44 -14.01 4.23 -8.91
CA LEU A 44 -14.79 5.04 -9.86
C LEU A 44 -16.25 5.16 -9.41
N LYS A 45 -16.81 4.10 -8.82
CA LYS A 45 -18.16 4.12 -8.23
C LYS A 45 -18.25 5.11 -7.07
N GLU A 46 -17.22 5.21 -6.23
CA GLU A 46 -17.16 6.16 -5.09
C GLU A 46 -17.28 7.64 -5.53
N VAL A 47 -16.88 7.94 -6.77
CA VAL A 47 -16.98 9.28 -7.36
C VAL A 47 -18.00 9.36 -8.49
N ASP A 48 -18.95 8.42 -8.55
CA ASP A 48 -20.04 8.39 -9.53
C ASP A 48 -19.55 8.53 -10.99
N TYR A 49 -18.44 7.86 -11.33
CA TYR A 49 -17.87 7.85 -12.69
C TYR A 49 -17.60 9.23 -13.31
N LYS A 50 -17.42 10.28 -12.49
CA LYS A 50 -17.09 11.66 -12.94
C LYS A 50 -15.84 11.72 -13.83
N VAL A 51 -14.96 10.74 -13.70
CA VAL A 51 -13.66 10.68 -14.39
C VAL A 51 -13.37 9.30 -14.94
N LYS A 52 -12.37 9.22 -15.82
CA LYS A 52 -11.86 7.96 -16.35
C LYS A 52 -10.89 7.29 -15.35
N PRO A 53 -10.70 5.96 -15.43
CA PRO A 53 -9.76 5.24 -14.55
C PRO A 53 -8.33 5.82 -14.52
N SER A 54 -7.86 6.38 -15.64
CA SER A 54 -6.54 7.02 -15.72
C SER A 54 -6.41 8.25 -14.81
N SER A 55 -7.51 8.96 -14.57
CA SER A 55 -7.53 10.14 -13.67
C SER A 55 -7.44 9.72 -12.20
N ILE A 56 -8.12 8.64 -11.82
CA ILE A 56 -7.98 8.03 -10.48
C ILE A 56 -6.53 7.60 -10.25
N TRP A 57 -5.91 6.95 -11.24
CA TRP A 57 -4.51 6.54 -11.12
C TRP A 57 -3.56 7.73 -10.94
N ARG A 58 -3.75 8.83 -11.69
CA ARG A 58 -2.95 10.05 -11.51
C ARG A 58 -3.16 10.67 -10.13
N LEU A 59 -4.41 10.73 -9.68
CA LEU A 59 -4.75 11.27 -8.36
C LEU A 59 -4.11 10.45 -7.23
N THR A 60 -4.21 9.13 -7.26
CA THR A 60 -3.60 8.28 -6.23
C THR A 60 -2.08 8.36 -6.25
N HIS A 61 -1.46 8.49 -7.44
CA HIS A 61 -0.03 8.73 -7.56
C HIS A 61 0.41 10.06 -6.93
N GLU A 62 -0.34 11.14 -7.19
CA GLU A 62 -0.11 12.46 -6.60
C GLU A 62 -0.28 12.44 -5.07
N MET A 63 -1.19 11.62 -4.56
CA MET A 63 -1.39 11.40 -3.12
C MET A 63 -0.32 10.50 -2.47
N GLY A 64 0.64 9.99 -3.25
CA GLY A 64 1.68 9.07 -2.75
C GLY A 64 1.18 7.64 -2.51
N LEU A 65 -0.03 7.29 -2.96
CA LEU A 65 -0.61 5.97 -2.78
C LEU A 65 -0.20 5.05 -3.93
N ARG A 66 0.44 3.93 -3.59
CA ARG A 66 0.88 2.91 -4.55
C ARG A 66 0.27 1.56 -4.22
N LYS A 67 -0.14 0.84 -5.26
CA LYS A 67 -0.62 -0.54 -5.13
C LYS A 67 0.59 -1.49 -5.15
N TRP A 68 0.74 -2.26 -4.09
CA TRP A 68 1.75 -3.32 -3.98
C TRP A 68 1.08 -4.69 -4.07
N ARG A 69 1.81 -5.67 -4.61
CA ARG A 69 1.32 -7.06 -4.61
C ARG A 69 1.29 -7.57 -3.18
N LYS A 70 0.12 -8.02 -2.72
CA LYS A 70 -0.01 -8.71 -1.43
C LYS A 70 0.72 -10.05 -1.52
N MET A 71 1.69 -10.27 -0.64
CA MET A 71 2.34 -11.57 -0.50
C MET A 71 1.37 -12.55 0.12
N ASP A 72 1.34 -13.77 -0.39
CA ASP A 72 0.62 -14.85 0.26
C ASP A 72 1.33 -15.21 1.57
N ARG A 73 0.56 -15.29 2.65
CA ARG A 73 1.08 -15.55 4.00
C ARG A 73 0.24 -16.65 4.60
N LEU A 74 0.88 -17.60 5.25
CA LEU A 74 0.18 -18.64 6.00
C LEU A 74 -0.77 -17.99 6.99
N TYR A 75 -2.03 -18.41 6.93
CA TYR A 75 -3.06 -17.92 7.82
C TYR A 75 -2.74 -18.33 9.27
N LEU A 76 -2.76 -17.36 10.17
CA LEU A 76 -2.52 -17.59 11.59
C LEU A 76 -3.86 -17.74 12.31
N THR A 77 -4.13 -18.94 12.81
CA THR A 77 -5.28 -19.14 13.70
C THR A 77 -5.05 -18.40 15.03
N PRO A 78 -6.10 -18.01 15.75
CA PRO A 78 -5.97 -17.33 17.05
C PRO A 78 -5.13 -18.12 18.07
N GLU A 79 -5.11 -19.44 18.00
CA GLU A 79 -4.26 -20.26 18.86
C GLU A 79 -2.78 -20.12 18.51
N TYR A 80 -2.45 -20.17 17.22
CA TYR A 80 -1.07 -20.01 16.75
C TYR A 80 -0.54 -18.59 16.95
N THR A 81 -1.39 -17.56 16.87
CA THR A 81 -0.96 -16.18 17.18
C THR A 81 -0.51 -16.06 18.63
N VAL A 82 -1.28 -16.60 19.58
CA VAL A 82 -0.94 -16.58 21.01
C VAL A 82 0.35 -17.35 21.26
N LYS A 83 0.50 -18.56 20.72
CA LYS A 83 1.72 -19.38 20.87
C LYS A 83 2.96 -18.69 20.29
N ARG A 84 2.83 -18.05 19.12
CA ARG A 84 3.94 -17.30 18.52
C ARG A 84 4.30 -16.06 19.32
N LEU A 85 3.30 -15.35 19.83
CA LEU A 85 3.53 -14.16 20.67
C LEU A 85 4.19 -14.54 21.99
N SER A 86 3.72 -15.59 22.67
CA SER A 86 4.32 -16.05 23.92
C SER A 86 5.76 -16.48 23.71
N TRP A 87 6.04 -17.25 22.64
CA TRP A 87 7.41 -17.63 22.28
C TRP A 87 8.30 -16.39 22.04
N ALA A 88 7.84 -15.43 21.25
CA ALA A 88 8.59 -14.21 20.96
C ALA A 88 8.87 -13.39 22.24
N LEU A 89 7.90 -13.32 23.16
CA LEU A 89 8.07 -12.62 24.43
C LEU A 89 9.04 -13.35 25.37
N THR A 90 8.98 -14.67 25.44
CA THR A 90 9.89 -15.48 26.26
C THR A 90 11.35 -15.27 25.88
N TYR A 91 11.63 -15.20 24.57
CA TYR A 91 13.01 -15.09 24.05
C TYR A 91 13.36 -13.67 23.56
N ARG A 92 12.56 -12.64 23.88
CA ARG A 92 12.78 -11.26 23.40
C ARG A 92 14.12 -10.65 23.81
N HIS A 93 14.72 -11.18 24.88
CA HIS A 93 15.97 -10.69 25.46
C HIS A 93 17.16 -11.60 25.16
N TYR A 94 16.98 -12.66 24.36
CA TYR A 94 18.10 -13.49 23.92
C TYR A 94 19.10 -12.66 23.11
N THR A 95 20.38 -12.78 23.46
CA THR A 95 21.45 -12.17 22.68
C THR A 95 21.86 -13.07 21.53
N LEU A 96 22.76 -12.57 20.66
CA LEU A 96 23.33 -13.37 19.58
C LEU A 96 24.06 -14.62 20.11
N GLU A 97 24.71 -14.53 21.28
CA GLU A 97 25.39 -15.63 21.94
C GLU A 97 24.44 -16.72 22.41
N ASP A 98 23.24 -16.34 22.89
CA ASP A 98 22.22 -17.29 23.29
C ASP A 98 21.64 -18.03 22.09
N TRP A 99 21.35 -17.32 20.99
CA TRP A 99 20.87 -17.93 19.74
C TRP A 99 21.88 -18.87 19.11
N LYS A 100 23.19 -18.60 19.23
CA LYS A 100 24.26 -19.50 18.74
C LYS A 100 24.24 -20.87 19.41
N ARG A 101 23.61 -21.00 20.59
CA ARG A 101 23.47 -22.28 21.31
C ARG A 101 22.22 -23.05 20.90
N VAL A 102 21.33 -22.45 20.11
CA VAL A 102 20.09 -23.07 19.65
C VAL A 102 20.32 -23.75 18.31
N PHE A 103 20.07 -25.06 18.26
CA PHE A 103 20.05 -25.83 17.03
C PHE A 103 18.62 -25.97 16.53
N TRP A 104 18.42 -25.71 15.24
CA TRP A 104 17.13 -25.81 14.58
C TRP A 104 17.14 -26.99 13.61
N SER A 105 16.09 -27.80 13.63
CA SER A 105 15.83 -28.85 12.66
C SER A 105 14.40 -28.75 12.18
N ASP A 106 14.18 -28.91 10.88
CA ASP A 106 12.85 -28.97 10.28
C ASP A 106 12.88 -30.01 9.14
N GLU A 107 11.72 -30.57 8.82
CA GLU A 107 11.55 -31.56 7.76
C GLU A 107 10.94 -30.91 6.53
N THR A 108 11.47 -31.22 5.35
CA THR A 108 10.94 -30.72 4.07
C THR A 108 10.62 -31.87 3.13
N ILE A 109 9.49 -31.78 2.44
CA ILE A 109 9.12 -32.75 1.40
C ILE A 109 9.92 -32.43 0.14
N ILE A 110 10.62 -33.42 -0.41
CA ILE A 110 11.36 -33.32 -1.68
C ILE A 110 10.60 -34.12 -2.73
N GLU A 111 9.94 -33.43 -3.66
CA GLU A 111 9.24 -34.06 -4.78
C GLU A 111 10.15 -34.15 -6.01
N ARG A 112 10.07 -35.26 -6.76
CA ARG A 112 10.80 -35.41 -8.03
C ARG A 112 10.34 -34.36 -9.03
N GLY A 113 11.23 -33.44 -9.42
CA GLY A 113 10.97 -32.41 -10.44
C GLY A 113 10.72 -31.00 -9.89
N GLN A 114 10.67 -30.81 -8.56
CA GLN A 114 10.69 -29.47 -7.99
C GLN A 114 12.04 -28.79 -8.30
N GLY A 115 11.98 -27.66 -9.01
CA GLY A 115 13.16 -26.91 -9.46
C GLY A 115 13.56 -27.16 -10.93
N ALA A 116 12.87 -28.04 -11.66
CA ALA A 116 13.05 -28.14 -13.10
C ALA A 116 12.70 -26.80 -13.77
N ARG A 117 13.58 -26.31 -14.64
CA ARG A 117 13.34 -25.12 -15.44
C ARG A 117 12.08 -25.39 -16.29
N LYS A 118 11.05 -24.57 -16.13
CA LYS A 118 9.90 -24.62 -17.03
C LYS A 118 10.38 -24.12 -18.39
N GLU A 119 10.38 -25.01 -19.39
CA GLU A 119 10.51 -24.63 -20.81
C GLU A 119 9.28 -23.85 -21.28
#